data_AF-A0A350SU92-F1
#
_entry.id   AF-A0A350SU92-F1
#
_cell.length_a   1.000
_cell.length_b   1.000
_cell.length_c   1.000
_cell.angle_alpha   90.00
_cell.angle_beta   90.00
_cell.angle_gamma   90.00
#
_symmetry.space_group_name_H-M   'P 1'
#
loop_
_entity.id
_entity.type
_entity.pdbx_description
1 polymer ?
#
loop_
_entity_poly.entity_id
_entity_poly.type
_entity_poly.pdbx_seq_one_letter_code
_entity_poly.pdbx_strand_id
1 'polypeptide(L)'
;MQSQVWKELRAEAGIQVETSQWGVYWQEFFRKAPMNEVLTSITVTFGVLRGHGVNRSKQYLAAIARALADEHMGFRIDDNGIIHYAVDEVFEGERSSTLAVLNAPVLAVSRCAYEAAYQYLDQRPPDTKAAVRSIFEAIEIVARQLNPKSRNLHANLCRETLRDQYLTACQGDAVEMRVWAGMFDSMALWVQAMHEYRHGQVDNIAPPSEEFAVYILSSGSAYLRLIGELAVRVGVQPAP
;
A
#
# COMPACT_ATOMS: atom_id res chain seq x y z
N MET A 1 24.58 -19.72 21.18
CA MET A 1 23.67 -19.32 20.09
C MET A 1 22.21 -19.50 20.48
N GLN A 2 21.69 -20.72 20.72
CA GLN A 2 20.29 -20.91 21.14
C GLN A 2 19.94 -20.15 22.43
N SER A 3 20.83 -20.17 23.43
CA SER A 3 20.68 -19.41 24.67
C SER A 3 20.75 -17.89 24.49
N GLN A 4 21.33 -17.41 23.38
CA GLN A 4 21.41 -15.98 23.08
C GLN A 4 20.14 -15.52 22.37
N VAL A 5 19.65 -16.27 21.38
CA VAL A 5 18.37 -15.99 20.70
C VAL A 5 17.23 -15.91 21.71
N TRP A 6 17.16 -16.83 22.67
CA TRP A 6 16.16 -16.77 23.74
C TRP A 6 16.28 -15.50 24.60
N LYS A 7 17.50 -15.11 24.97
CA LYS A 7 17.73 -13.89 25.77
C LYS A 7 17.28 -12.65 25.02
N GLU A 8 17.63 -12.54 23.74
CA GLU A 8 17.24 -11.39 22.91
C GLU A 8 15.73 -11.38 22.66
N LEU A 9 15.09 -12.52 22.39
CA LEU A 9 13.63 -12.58 22.22
C LEU A 9 12.88 -12.07 23.45
N ARG A 10 13.38 -12.42 24.63
CA ARG A 10 12.84 -11.92 25.89
C ARG A 10 13.11 -10.43 26.09
N ALA A 11 14.32 -9.97 25.76
CA ALA A 11 14.74 -8.60 25.99
C ALA A 11 14.10 -7.61 25.01
N GLU A 12 14.05 -7.94 23.73
CA GLU A 12 13.59 -7.06 22.65
C GLU A 12 12.08 -7.14 22.43
N ALA A 13 11.50 -8.35 22.47
CA ALA A 13 10.10 -8.58 22.10
C ALA A 13 9.20 -9.02 23.27
N GLY A 14 9.77 -9.22 24.46
CA GLY A 14 9.03 -9.73 25.63
C GLY A 14 8.57 -11.19 25.50
N ILE A 15 8.97 -11.89 24.43
CA ILE A 15 8.52 -13.24 24.10
C ILE A 15 9.16 -14.25 25.07
N GLN A 16 8.33 -15.05 25.73
CA GLN A 16 8.79 -16.10 26.64
C GLN A 16 8.85 -17.43 25.90
N VAL A 17 10.03 -18.05 25.90
CA VAL A 17 10.22 -19.42 25.42
C VAL A 17 10.44 -20.31 26.64
N GLU A 18 9.71 -21.44 26.71
CA GLU A 18 9.85 -22.40 27.80
C GLU A 18 11.29 -22.94 27.87
N THR A 19 11.85 -23.02 29.07
CA THR A 19 13.21 -23.50 29.32
C THR A 19 13.22 -24.58 30.41
N SER A 20 14.14 -25.54 30.32
CA SER A 20 14.50 -26.45 31.43
C SER A 20 15.99 -26.39 31.76
N GLN A 21 16.38 -27.15 32.78
CA GLN A 21 17.80 -27.40 33.10
C GLN A 21 18.61 -27.96 31.92
N TRP A 22 17.97 -28.53 30.90
CA TRP A 22 18.61 -29.17 29.75
C TRP A 22 18.58 -28.32 28.47
N GLY A 23 17.93 -27.14 28.48
CA GLY A 23 17.93 -26.23 27.33
C GLY A 23 16.61 -25.50 27.10
N VAL A 24 16.46 -24.96 25.89
CA VAL A 24 15.30 -24.18 25.45
C VAL A 24 14.39 -25.04 24.57
N TYR A 25 13.09 -25.07 24.85
CA TYR A 25 12.12 -25.89 24.12
C TYR A 25 11.57 -25.21 22.86
N TRP A 26 12.45 -24.99 21.88
CA TRP A 26 12.09 -24.32 20.62
C TRP A 26 10.94 -25.00 19.86
N GLN A 27 10.91 -26.34 19.86
CA GLN A 27 9.86 -27.09 19.19
C GLN A 27 8.47 -26.78 19.77
N GLU A 28 8.39 -26.63 21.09
CA GLU A 28 7.13 -26.35 21.77
C GLU A 28 6.69 -24.90 21.54
N PHE A 29 7.65 -23.98 21.49
CA PHE A 29 7.41 -22.59 21.09
C PHE A 29 6.82 -22.52 19.68
N PHE A 30 7.45 -23.08 18.66
CA PHE A 30 6.92 -23.02 17.28
C PHE A 30 5.58 -23.74 17.11
N ARG A 31 5.23 -24.68 18.00
CA ARG A 31 3.94 -25.38 17.98
C ARG A 31 2.80 -24.56 18.58
N LYS A 32 3.08 -23.74 19.58
CA LYS A 32 2.06 -23.04 20.39
C LYS A 32 2.03 -21.52 20.18
N ALA A 33 3.15 -20.93 19.78
CA ALA A 33 3.27 -19.48 19.69
C ALA A 33 2.33 -18.92 18.62
N PRO A 34 1.74 -17.74 18.86
CA PRO A 34 0.96 -17.05 17.84
C PRO A 34 1.88 -16.63 16.68
N MET A 35 1.31 -16.52 15.48
CA MET A 35 2.09 -16.29 14.25
C MET A 35 2.99 -15.05 14.36
N ASN A 36 2.51 -13.94 14.92
CA ASN A 36 3.30 -12.72 15.11
C ASN A 36 4.56 -12.94 15.97
N GLU A 37 4.52 -13.79 16.99
CA GLU A 37 5.69 -14.15 17.79
C GLU A 37 6.66 -15.04 17.02
N VAL A 38 6.14 -15.97 16.22
CA VAL A 38 6.95 -16.80 15.32
C VAL A 38 7.69 -15.91 14.31
N LEU A 39 7.00 -14.96 13.67
CA LEU A 39 7.61 -14.02 12.74
C LEU A 39 8.65 -13.13 13.42
N THR A 40 8.35 -12.63 14.63
CA THR A 40 9.31 -11.84 15.42
C THR A 40 10.56 -12.66 15.77
N SER A 41 10.40 -13.95 16.06
CA SER A 41 11.52 -14.84 16.36
C SER A 41 12.52 -14.97 15.22
N ILE A 42 12.05 -14.88 13.97
CA ILE A 42 12.89 -14.92 12.78
C ILE A 42 13.76 -13.65 12.71
N THR A 43 13.16 -12.48 12.89
CA THR A 43 13.86 -11.18 12.88
C THR A 43 14.95 -11.14 13.96
N VAL A 44 14.61 -11.52 15.20
CA VAL A 44 15.58 -11.54 16.31
C VAL A 44 16.69 -12.56 16.07
N THR A 45 16.34 -13.76 15.58
CA THR A 45 17.33 -14.79 15.24
C THR A 45 18.31 -14.28 14.18
N PHE A 46 17.82 -13.58 13.16
CA PHE A 46 18.66 -12.96 12.15
C PHE A 46 19.64 -11.95 12.77
N GLY A 47 19.16 -11.08 13.67
CA GLY A 47 20.00 -10.11 14.39
C GLY A 47 21.15 -10.78 15.15
N VAL A 48 20.85 -11.84 15.92
CA VAL A 48 21.85 -12.62 16.65
C VAL A 48 22.86 -13.27 15.69
N LEU A 49 22.40 -13.86 14.59
CA LEU A 49 23.27 -14.50 13.61
C LEU A 49 24.17 -13.51 12.88
N ARG A 50 23.66 -12.30 12.58
CA ARG A 50 24.43 -11.22 11.94
C ARG A 50 25.62 -10.82 12.81
N GLY A 51 25.43 -10.78 14.14
CA GLY A 51 26.50 -10.54 15.11
C GLY A 51 27.55 -11.66 15.20
N HIS A 52 27.32 -12.83 14.60
CA HIS A 52 28.25 -13.97 14.60
C HIS A 52 28.87 -14.26 13.22
N GLY A 53 28.41 -13.58 12.16
CA GLY A 53 29.00 -13.67 10.83
C GLY A 53 27.98 -13.54 9.69
N VAL A 54 28.32 -12.70 8.71
CA VAL A 54 27.45 -12.33 7.58
C VAL A 54 26.98 -13.54 6.76
N ASN A 55 27.82 -14.56 6.58
CA ASN A 55 27.45 -15.73 5.80
C ASN A 55 26.35 -16.58 6.47
N ARG A 56 26.35 -16.67 7.80
CA ARG A 56 25.35 -17.45 8.55
C ARG A 56 23.99 -16.77 8.52
N SER A 57 23.97 -15.44 8.71
CA SER A 57 22.72 -14.67 8.66
C SER A 57 22.09 -14.70 7.26
N LYS A 58 22.90 -14.60 6.20
CA LYS A 58 22.42 -14.75 4.81
C LYS A 58 21.86 -16.14 4.51
N GLN A 59 22.55 -17.20 4.94
CA GLN A 59 22.06 -18.59 4.77
C GLN A 59 20.75 -18.82 5.52
N TYR A 60 20.61 -18.24 6.71
CA TYR A 60 19.38 -18.30 7.49
C TYR A 60 18.22 -17.62 6.77
N LEU A 61 18.37 -16.36 6.33
CA LEU A 61 17.31 -15.67 5.58
C LEU A 61 16.94 -16.42 4.31
N ALA A 62 17.92 -16.94 3.56
CA ALA A 62 17.65 -17.70 2.34
C ALA A 62 16.85 -18.98 2.62
N ALA A 63 17.07 -19.63 3.76
CA ALA A 63 16.30 -20.80 4.17
C ALA A 63 14.86 -20.43 4.56
N ILE A 64 14.67 -19.36 5.34
CA ILE A 64 13.33 -18.91 5.73
C ILE A 64 12.55 -18.40 4.51
N ALA A 65 13.17 -17.57 3.65
CA ALA A 65 12.53 -17.07 2.44
C ALA A 65 12.06 -18.21 1.52
N ARG A 66 12.86 -19.28 1.41
CA ARG A 66 12.44 -20.50 0.68
C ARG A 66 11.24 -21.17 1.34
N ALA A 67 11.26 -21.37 2.66
CA ALA A 67 10.15 -21.98 3.37
C ALA A 67 8.85 -21.18 3.23
N LEU A 68 8.91 -19.85 3.33
CA LEU A 68 7.76 -18.97 3.11
C LEU A 68 7.21 -19.12 1.68
N ALA A 69 8.09 -19.21 0.67
CA ALA A 69 7.71 -19.38 -0.72
C ALA A 69 7.09 -20.77 -0.99
N ASP A 70 7.71 -21.84 -0.49
CA ASP A 70 7.26 -23.22 -0.69
C ASP A 70 5.84 -23.43 -0.10
N GLU A 71 5.58 -22.81 1.07
CA GLU A 71 4.29 -22.87 1.77
C GLU A 71 3.28 -21.81 1.25
N HIS A 72 3.61 -21.07 0.19
CA HIS A 72 2.77 -20.00 -0.39
C HIS A 72 2.31 -18.99 0.67
N MET A 73 3.15 -18.73 1.68
CA MET A 73 2.83 -17.77 2.71
C MET A 73 2.92 -16.36 2.14
N GLY A 74 1.94 -15.52 2.47
CA GLY A 74 1.92 -14.12 2.07
C GLY A 74 2.93 -13.26 2.82
N PHE A 75 4.12 -13.74 3.13
CA PHE A 75 5.18 -12.98 3.83
C PHE A 75 6.46 -12.96 3.01
N ARG A 76 7.21 -11.88 3.13
CA ARG A 76 8.55 -11.70 2.55
C ARG A 76 9.52 -11.17 3.59
N ILE A 77 10.80 -11.35 3.33
CA ILE A 77 11.90 -10.96 4.21
C ILE A 77 12.81 -10.00 3.45
N ASP A 78 13.11 -8.85 4.05
CA ASP A 78 14.06 -7.90 3.49
C ASP A 78 15.53 -8.22 3.87
N ASP A 79 16.47 -7.45 3.32
CA ASP A 79 17.91 -7.62 3.59
C ASP A 79 18.31 -7.36 5.06
N ASN A 80 17.44 -6.69 5.82
CA ASN A 80 17.60 -6.44 7.25
C ASN A 80 16.97 -7.55 8.11
N GLY A 81 16.39 -8.58 7.49
CA GLY A 81 15.74 -9.70 8.17
C GLY A 81 14.38 -9.35 8.77
N ILE A 82 13.77 -8.23 8.36
CA ILE A 82 12.42 -7.84 8.78
C ILE A 82 11.42 -8.56 7.89
N ILE A 83 10.39 -9.15 8.51
CA ILE A 83 9.28 -9.80 7.82
C ILE A 83 8.20 -8.78 7.49
N HIS A 84 7.84 -8.70 6.22
CA HIS A 84 6.75 -7.90 5.69
C HIS A 84 5.63 -8.82 5.19
N TYR A 85 4.38 -8.40 5.31
CA TYR A 85 3.30 -9.09 4.62
C TYR A 85 3.36 -8.72 3.13
N ALA A 86 3.27 -9.69 2.23
CA ALA A 86 3.43 -9.52 0.80
C ALA A 86 2.36 -8.61 0.18
N VAL A 87 1.19 -8.51 0.82
CA VAL A 87 0.17 -7.52 0.44
C VAL A 87 0.67 -6.10 0.71
N ASP A 88 1.42 -5.88 1.78
CA ASP A 88 2.02 -4.58 2.10
C ASP A 88 3.07 -4.19 1.05
N GLU A 89 3.86 -5.14 0.53
CA GLU A 89 4.82 -4.84 -0.55
C GLU A 89 4.14 -4.43 -1.86
N VAL A 90 3.05 -5.09 -2.24
CA VAL A 90 2.29 -4.71 -3.44
C VAL A 90 1.67 -3.33 -3.24
N PHE A 91 1.10 -3.07 -2.06
CA PHE A 91 0.53 -1.79 -1.68
C PHE A 91 1.58 -0.66 -1.70
N GLU A 92 2.78 -0.90 -1.18
CA GLU A 92 3.91 0.03 -1.23
C GLU A 92 4.48 0.18 -2.65
N GLY A 93 4.46 -0.89 -3.45
CA GLY A 93 4.81 -0.85 -4.87
C GLY A 93 3.85 0.03 -5.68
N GLU A 94 2.55 -0.04 -5.41
CA GLU A 94 1.53 0.85 -5.98
C GLU A 94 1.74 2.30 -5.53
N ARG A 95 2.04 2.52 -4.25
CA ARG A 95 2.40 3.83 -3.70
C ARG A 95 3.58 4.46 -4.44
N SER A 96 4.67 3.71 -4.56
CA SER A 96 5.89 4.15 -5.24
C SER A 96 5.65 4.46 -6.72
N SER A 97 4.91 3.58 -7.41
CA SER A 97 4.58 3.76 -8.83
C SER A 97 3.73 5.00 -9.08
N THR A 98 2.79 5.30 -8.18
CA THR A 98 1.94 6.48 -8.29
C THR A 98 2.72 7.75 -7.99
N LEU A 99 3.58 7.74 -6.96
CA LEU A 99 4.47 8.87 -6.64
C LEU A 99 5.42 9.20 -7.78
N ALA A 100 5.90 8.21 -8.53
CA ALA A 100 6.75 8.45 -9.71
C ALA A 100 6.05 9.37 -10.73
N VAL A 101 4.75 9.21 -10.95
CA VAL A 101 3.94 10.08 -11.83
C VAL A 101 3.69 11.44 -11.17
N LEU A 102 3.32 11.45 -9.89
CA LEU A 102 3.00 12.68 -9.16
C LEU A 102 4.22 13.58 -8.87
N ASN A 103 5.45 13.07 -9.08
CA ASN A 103 6.67 13.87 -9.03
C ASN A 103 6.81 14.87 -10.18
N ALA A 104 5.94 14.82 -11.19
CA ALA A 104 5.84 15.89 -12.18
C ALA A 104 5.46 17.22 -11.49
N PRO A 105 6.18 18.34 -11.72
CA PRO A 105 5.94 19.60 -11.02
C PRO A 105 4.48 20.11 -11.10
N VAL A 106 3.80 19.85 -12.22
CA VAL A 106 2.41 20.24 -12.44
C VAL A 106 1.42 19.50 -11.52
N LEU A 107 1.81 18.34 -10.96
CA LEU A 107 0.98 17.50 -10.09
C LEU A 107 1.33 17.62 -8.60
N ALA A 108 2.19 18.56 -8.21
CA ALA A 108 2.71 18.66 -6.83
C ALA A 108 1.62 18.79 -5.76
N VAL A 109 0.53 19.49 -6.04
CA VAL A 109 -0.61 19.63 -5.09
C VAL A 109 -1.32 18.30 -4.89
N SER A 110 -1.51 17.52 -5.96
CA SER A 110 -2.09 16.16 -5.87
C SER A 110 -1.17 15.22 -5.10
N ARG A 111 0.15 15.34 -5.28
CA ARG A 111 1.15 14.58 -4.51
C ARG A 111 0.98 14.76 -3.00
N CYS A 112 0.79 16.00 -2.53
CA CYS A 112 0.61 16.27 -1.10
C CYS A 112 -0.63 15.56 -0.54
N ALA A 113 -1.76 15.62 -1.23
CA ALA A 113 -2.99 14.93 -0.82
C ALA A 113 -2.80 13.40 -0.86
N TYR A 114 -2.09 12.90 -1.87
CA TYR A 114 -1.79 11.47 -1.99
C TYR A 114 -0.92 10.97 -0.83
N GLU A 115 0.17 11.67 -0.50
CA GLU A 115 1.04 11.31 0.62
C GLU A 115 0.30 11.39 1.96
N ALA A 116 -0.57 12.39 2.14
CA ALA A 116 -1.41 12.51 3.33
C ALA A 116 -2.33 11.29 3.52
N ALA A 117 -2.87 10.72 2.44
CA ALA A 117 -3.73 9.53 2.52
C ALA A 117 -3.02 8.35 3.19
N TYR A 118 -1.76 8.09 2.83
CA TYR A 118 -0.95 7.04 3.45
C TYR A 118 -0.53 7.42 4.87
N GLN A 119 -0.18 8.68 5.12
CA GLN A 119 0.14 9.14 6.48
C GLN A 119 -1.01 8.93 7.46
N TYR A 120 -2.27 9.10 7.04
CA TYR A 120 -3.44 8.82 7.88
C TYR A 120 -3.62 7.32 8.15
N LEU A 121 -3.33 6.47 7.17
CA LEU A 121 -3.39 5.02 7.33
C LEU A 121 -2.27 4.51 8.24
N ASP A 122 -1.08 5.13 8.20
CA ASP A 122 0.09 4.76 9.00
C ASP A 122 -0.04 5.14 10.51
N GLN A 123 -1.11 5.86 10.89
CA GLN A 123 -1.36 6.26 12.28
C GLN A 123 -1.71 5.07 13.19
N ARG A 124 -1.60 5.27 14.51
CA ARG A 124 -1.99 4.27 15.51
C ARG A 124 -2.92 4.90 16.55
N PRO A 125 -4.25 4.65 16.49
CA PRO A 125 -4.97 3.85 15.47
C PRO A 125 -5.02 4.56 14.10
N PRO A 126 -5.20 3.81 12.98
CA PRO A 126 -5.34 4.41 11.65
C PRO A 126 -6.55 5.34 11.54
N ASP A 127 -6.40 6.49 10.87
CA ASP A 127 -7.52 7.34 10.48
C ASP A 127 -7.99 6.97 9.07
N THR A 128 -8.72 5.85 8.97
CA THR A 128 -9.17 5.29 7.69
C THR A 128 -10.11 6.23 6.93
N LYS A 129 -10.87 7.07 7.65
CA LYS A 129 -11.78 8.06 7.05
C LYS A 129 -10.99 9.19 6.40
N ALA A 130 -9.99 9.73 7.09
CA ALA A 130 -9.12 10.75 6.52
C ALA A 130 -8.29 10.21 5.35
N ALA A 131 -7.77 8.97 5.47
CA ALA A 131 -7.05 8.30 4.37
C ALA A 131 -7.88 8.22 3.08
N VAL A 132 -9.11 7.70 3.19
CA VAL A 132 -10.06 7.59 2.06
C VAL A 132 -10.43 8.95 1.46
N ARG A 133 -10.54 9.99 2.28
CA ARG A 133 -10.83 11.34 1.80
C ARG A 133 -9.66 11.94 1.04
N SER A 134 -8.44 11.81 1.57
CA SER A 134 -7.24 12.36 0.96
C SER A 134 -6.91 11.71 -0.38
N ILE A 135 -7.13 10.40 -0.56
CA ILE A 135 -6.96 9.77 -1.88
C ILE A 135 -7.99 10.29 -2.91
N PHE A 136 -9.23 10.54 -2.49
CA PHE A 136 -10.24 11.14 -3.37
C PHE A 136 -9.87 12.57 -3.75
N GLU A 137 -9.40 13.36 -2.78
CA GLU A 137 -8.91 14.73 -3.02
C GLU A 137 -7.76 14.75 -4.02
N ALA A 138 -6.80 13.81 -3.91
CA ALA A 138 -5.68 13.70 -4.85
C ALA A 138 -6.17 13.48 -6.29
N ILE A 139 -7.16 12.60 -6.50
CA ILE A 139 -7.78 12.35 -7.82
C ILE A 139 -8.55 13.57 -8.30
N GLU A 140 -9.32 14.22 -7.42
CA GLU A 140 -10.09 15.41 -7.77
C GLU A 140 -9.18 16.58 -8.21
N ILE A 141 -8.04 16.78 -7.55
CA ILE A 141 -7.06 17.80 -7.93
C ILE A 141 -6.61 17.60 -9.39
N VAL A 142 -6.19 16.38 -9.76
CA VAL A 142 -5.73 16.10 -11.14
C VAL A 142 -6.88 16.20 -12.14
N ALA A 143 -8.07 15.72 -11.78
CA ALA A 143 -9.24 15.82 -12.64
C ALA A 143 -9.64 17.27 -12.93
N ARG A 144 -9.51 18.18 -11.95
CA ARG A 144 -9.73 19.63 -12.17
C ARG A 144 -8.64 20.27 -13.01
N GLN A 145 -7.39 19.79 -12.95
CA GLN A 145 -6.34 20.27 -13.85
C GLN A 145 -6.61 19.87 -15.30
N LEU A 146 -7.11 18.65 -15.52
CA LEU A 146 -7.53 18.14 -16.83
C LEU A 146 -8.81 18.80 -17.35
N ASN A 147 -9.70 19.22 -16.45
CA ASN A 147 -10.90 19.98 -16.80
C ASN A 147 -11.16 21.15 -15.81
N PRO A 148 -10.54 22.32 -16.04
CA PRO A 148 -10.66 23.47 -15.15
C PRO A 148 -12.08 24.04 -15.02
N LYS A 149 -13.00 23.65 -15.94
CA LYS A 149 -14.42 24.05 -15.86
C LYS A 149 -15.20 23.23 -14.84
N SER A 150 -14.70 22.06 -14.46
CA SER A 150 -15.37 21.23 -13.46
C SER A 150 -15.10 21.75 -12.05
N ARG A 151 -16.16 21.82 -11.24
CA ARG A 151 -16.02 22.19 -9.81
C ARG A 151 -15.53 21.01 -8.97
N ASN A 152 -16.06 19.81 -9.24
CA ASN A 152 -15.87 18.61 -8.43
C ASN A 152 -15.64 17.38 -9.32
N LEU A 153 -15.11 16.31 -8.73
CA LEU A 153 -15.05 15.00 -9.38
C LEU A 153 -16.44 14.32 -9.32
N HIS A 154 -16.94 13.89 -10.48
CA HIS A 154 -18.19 13.16 -10.59
C HIS A 154 -18.15 12.13 -11.74
N ALA A 155 -19.08 11.19 -11.74
CA ALA A 155 -19.12 10.09 -12.69
C ALA A 155 -19.08 10.55 -14.17
N ASN A 156 -19.88 11.55 -14.54
CA ASN A 156 -19.90 12.06 -15.92
C ASN A 156 -18.57 12.70 -16.36
N LEU A 157 -17.85 13.36 -15.44
CA LEU A 157 -16.52 13.90 -15.75
C LEU A 157 -15.57 12.77 -16.18
N CYS A 158 -15.64 11.62 -15.49
CA CYS A 158 -14.83 10.44 -15.80
C CYS A 158 -15.25 9.82 -17.14
N ARG A 159 -16.55 9.57 -17.34
CA ARG A 159 -17.07 8.89 -18.55
C ARG A 159 -16.94 9.72 -19.81
N GLU A 160 -17.14 11.02 -19.74
CA GLU A 160 -17.19 11.85 -20.93
C GLU A 160 -15.84 12.54 -21.12
N THR A 161 -15.50 13.47 -20.24
CA THR A 161 -14.34 14.34 -20.47
C THR A 161 -13.00 13.60 -20.35
N LEU A 162 -12.75 12.92 -19.23
CA LEU A 162 -11.46 12.27 -19.00
C LEU A 162 -11.23 11.11 -19.97
N ARG A 163 -12.28 10.31 -20.21
CA ARG A 163 -12.27 9.26 -21.22
C ARG A 163 -11.92 9.82 -22.59
N ASP A 164 -12.66 10.81 -23.09
CA ASP A 164 -12.47 11.31 -24.46
C ASP A 164 -11.10 11.98 -24.64
N GLN A 165 -10.61 12.68 -23.62
CA GLN A 165 -9.24 13.21 -23.60
C GLN A 165 -8.21 12.07 -23.66
N TYR A 166 -8.38 11.00 -22.89
CA TYR A 166 -7.49 9.85 -22.92
C TYR A 166 -7.51 9.16 -24.29
N LEU A 167 -8.69 8.86 -24.82
CA LEU A 167 -8.84 8.17 -26.11
C LEU A 167 -8.28 9.01 -27.28
N THR A 168 -8.29 10.33 -27.16
CA THR A 168 -7.69 11.24 -28.15
C THR A 168 -6.17 11.35 -28.00
N ALA A 169 -5.66 11.36 -26.76
CA ALA A 169 -4.24 11.54 -26.47
C ALA A 169 -3.40 10.26 -26.60
N CYS A 170 -4.04 9.09 -26.54
CA CYS A 170 -3.36 7.79 -26.60
C CYS A 170 -3.50 7.15 -27.98
N GLN A 171 -2.43 6.49 -28.41
CA GLN A 171 -2.46 5.60 -29.57
C GLN A 171 -2.53 4.17 -29.07
N GLY A 172 -3.43 3.37 -29.66
CA GLY A 172 -3.63 1.97 -29.33
C GLY A 172 -4.51 1.32 -30.39
N ASP A 173 -4.59 0.00 -30.40
CA ASP A 173 -5.51 -0.68 -31.31
C ASP A 173 -6.98 -0.52 -30.88
N ALA A 174 -7.93 -0.81 -31.78
CA ALA A 174 -9.36 -0.59 -31.52
C ALA A 174 -9.91 -1.43 -30.36
N VAL A 175 -9.26 -2.54 -30.00
CA VAL A 175 -9.64 -3.38 -28.85
C VAL A 175 -9.13 -2.73 -27.57
N GLU A 176 -7.85 -2.34 -27.54
CA GLU A 176 -7.24 -1.63 -26.43
C GLU A 176 -8.01 -0.35 -26.09
N MET A 177 -8.34 0.47 -27.10
CA MET A 177 -9.10 1.70 -26.87
C MET A 177 -10.50 1.46 -26.29
N ARG A 178 -11.14 0.33 -26.64
CA ARG A 178 -12.43 -0.06 -26.07
C ARG A 178 -12.32 -0.52 -24.62
N VAL A 179 -11.24 -1.24 -24.29
CA VAL A 179 -10.94 -1.62 -22.90
C VAL A 179 -10.69 -0.37 -22.07
N TRP A 180 -9.89 0.59 -22.56
CA TRP A 180 -9.68 1.87 -21.88
C TRP A 180 -10.98 2.63 -21.64
N ALA A 181 -11.90 2.66 -22.62
CA ALA A 181 -13.21 3.26 -22.41
C ALA A 181 -13.96 2.62 -21.22
N GLY A 182 -13.93 1.29 -21.11
CA GLY A 182 -14.51 0.55 -19.98
C GLY A 182 -13.80 0.82 -18.64
N MET A 183 -12.48 1.06 -18.64
CA MET A 183 -11.75 1.44 -17.43
C MET A 183 -12.22 2.80 -16.88
N PHE A 184 -12.55 3.77 -17.75
CA PHE A 184 -13.15 5.04 -17.33
C PHE A 184 -14.59 4.87 -16.84
N ASP A 185 -15.35 3.92 -17.39
CA ASP A 185 -16.67 3.57 -16.85
C ASP A 185 -16.57 2.97 -15.44
N SER A 186 -15.55 2.13 -15.20
CA SER A 186 -15.24 1.58 -13.87
C SER A 186 -14.82 2.67 -12.88
N MET A 187 -13.96 3.61 -13.31
CA MET A 187 -13.60 4.79 -12.51
C MET A 187 -14.83 5.61 -12.14
N ALA A 188 -15.76 5.81 -13.08
CA ALA A 188 -16.99 6.55 -12.82
C ALA A 188 -17.88 5.87 -11.76
N LEU A 189 -17.97 4.53 -11.80
CA LEU A 189 -18.67 3.75 -10.78
C LEU A 189 -17.97 3.82 -9.43
N TRP A 190 -16.64 3.77 -9.41
CA TRP A 190 -15.84 3.94 -8.20
C TRP A 190 -16.09 5.32 -7.57
N VAL A 191 -16.00 6.40 -8.35
CA VAL A 191 -16.28 7.77 -7.89
C VAL A 191 -17.70 7.90 -7.33
N GLN A 192 -18.68 7.23 -7.95
CA GLN A 192 -20.06 7.22 -7.49
C GLN A 192 -20.23 6.44 -6.19
N ALA A 193 -19.57 5.28 -6.04
CA ALA A 193 -19.61 4.47 -4.82
C ALA A 193 -18.99 5.19 -3.62
N MET A 194 -17.97 6.03 -3.86
CA MET A 194 -17.29 6.80 -2.81
C MET A 194 -18.07 8.04 -2.34
N HIS A 195 -19.29 8.27 -2.82
CA HIS A 195 -20.07 9.47 -2.49
C HIS A 195 -20.31 9.65 -0.98
N GLU A 196 -20.56 8.56 -0.25
CA GLU A 196 -20.82 8.59 1.19
C GLU A 196 -19.58 8.99 2.01
N TYR A 197 -18.39 8.58 1.56
CA TYR A 197 -17.15 8.87 2.28
C TYR A 197 -16.53 10.23 1.90
N ARG A 198 -16.84 10.77 0.71
CA ARG A 198 -16.31 12.07 0.26
C ARG A 198 -17.02 13.26 0.92
N HIS A 199 -18.36 13.21 0.99
CA HIS A 199 -19.18 14.26 1.57
C HIS A 199 -19.48 13.89 3.00
N GLY A 200 -18.81 14.52 3.96
CA GLY A 200 -19.05 14.29 5.39
C GLY A 200 -20.39 14.83 5.88
N GLN A 201 -21.43 14.79 5.04
CA GLN A 201 -22.76 15.34 5.32
C GLN A 201 -23.50 14.59 6.42
N VAL A 202 -22.94 13.47 6.90
CA VAL A 202 -23.44 12.79 8.09
C VAL A 202 -22.27 12.58 9.04
N ASP A 203 -22.21 13.35 10.11
CA ASP A 203 -21.21 13.25 11.18
C ASP A 203 -21.18 11.84 11.84
N ASN A 204 -22.14 10.98 11.52
CA ASN A 204 -22.32 9.62 12.04
C ASN A 204 -21.86 8.48 11.12
N ILE A 205 -21.21 8.74 9.98
CA ILE A 205 -20.66 7.64 9.16
C ILE A 205 -19.47 7.03 9.89
N ALA A 206 -19.62 5.76 10.27
CA ALA A 206 -18.56 4.96 10.86
C ALA A 206 -17.32 4.97 9.94
N PRO A 207 -16.11 5.09 10.51
CA PRO A 207 -14.90 4.94 9.72
C PRO A 207 -14.90 3.58 9.00
N PRO A 208 -14.45 3.51 7.74
CA PRO A 208 -14.34 2.24 7.05
C PRO A 208 -13.36 1.31 7.78
N SER A 209 -13.50 0.00 7.58
CA SER A 209 -12.48 -0.95 8.03
C SER A 209 -11.14 -0.64 7.36
N GLU A 210 -10.04 -1.04 8.01
CA GLU A 210 -8.70 -0.90 7.45
C GLU A 210 -8.56 -1.62 6.11
N GLU A 211 -9.10 -2.84 5.98
CA GLU A 211 -9.15 -3.59 4.72
C GLU A 211 -9.85 -2.81 3.60
N PHE A 212 -10.98 -2.17 3.91
CA PHE A 212 -11.68 -1.34 2.94
C PHE A 212 -10.85 -0.10 2.56
N ALA A 213 -10.21 0.55 3.54
CA ALA A 213 -9.35 1.70 3.28
C ALA A 213 -8.17 1.34 2.38
N VAL A 214 -7.50 0.21 2.63
CA VAL A 214 -6.42 -0.32 1.78
C VAL A 214 -6.92 -0.54 0.35
N TYR A 215 -8.08 -1.20 0.18
CA TYR A 215 -8.68 -1.41 -1.15
C TYR A 215 -8.96 -0.08 -1.88
N ILE A 216 -9.50 0.92 -1.17
CA ILE A 216 -9.76 2.24 -1.74
C ILE A 216 -8.47 2.98 -2.10
N LEU A 217 -7.44 2.91 -1.27
CA LEU A 217 -6.14 3.51 -1.57
C LEU A 217 -5.47 2.84 -2.78
N SER A 218 -5.51 1.51 -2.89
CA SER A 218 -4.99 0.77 -4.06
C SER A 218 -5.72 1.14 -5.35
N SER A 219 -7.04 1.00 -5.35
CA SER A 219 -7.87 1.31 -6.54
C SER A 219 -7.81 2.79 -6.91
N GLY A 220 -7.82 3.69 -5.91
CA GLY A 220 -7.65 5.12 -6.09
C GLY A 220 -6.27 5.49 -6.65
N SER A 221 -5.20 4.83 -6.20
CA SER A 221 -3.84 5.00 -6.73
C SER A 221 -3.75 4.62 -8.20
N ALA A 222 -4.37 3.49 -8.58
CA ALA A 222 -4.41 3.06 -9.98
C ALA A 222 -5.10 4.09 -10.88
N TYR A 223 -6.25 4.63 -10.47
CA TYR A 223 -6.94 5.68 -11.22
C TYR A 223 -6.17 7.00 -11.23
N LEU A 224 -5.57 7.39 -10.10
CA LEU A 224 -4.76 8.60 -9.99
C LEU A 224 -3.57 8.54 -10.94
N ARG A 225 -2.87 7.40 -11.00
CA ARG A 225 -1.78 7.18 -11.94
C ARG A 225 -2.26 7.32 -13.39
N LEU A 226 -3.38 6.68 -13.74
CA LEU A 226 -3.95 6.75 -15.09
C LEU A 226 -4.22 8.20 -15.53
N ILE A 227 -4.88 9.00 -14.70
CA ILE A 227 -5.20 10.39 -15.04
C ILE A 227 -4.00 11.33 -14.87
N GLY A 228 -3.06 11.01 -13.97
CA GLY A 228 -1.81 11.74 -13.81
C GLY A 228 -0.92 11.64 -15.04
N GLU A 229 -0.78 10.42 -15.60
CA GLU A 229 -0.07 10.21 -16.86
C GLU A 229 -0.72 10.97 -18.02
N LEU A 230 -2.07 10.97 -18.08
CA LEU A 230 -2.81 11.77 -19.05
C LEU A 230 -2.50 13.27 -18.88
N ALA A 231 -2.53 13.78 -17.65
CA ALA A 231 -2.26 15.17 -17.34
C ALA A 231 -0.87 15.62 -17.80
N VAL A 232 0.15 14.80 -17.55
CA VAL A 232 1.51 15.05 -18.05
C VAL A 232 1.54 15.01 -19.58
N ARG A 233 0.87 14.04 -20.20
CA ARG A 233 0.85 13.87 -21.66
C ARG A 233 0.20 15.05 -22.40
N VAL A 234 -0.90 15.59 -21.87
CA VAL A 234 -1.62 16.71 -22.49
C VAL A 234 -1.08 18.08 -22.06
N GLY A 235 -0.09 18.13 -21.17
CA GLY A 235 0.60 19.35 -20.76
C GLY A 235 -0.26 20.29 -19.91
N VAL A 236 -0.99 19.76 -18.93
CA VAL A 236 -1.77 20.60 -18.00
C VAL A 236 -0.87 21.58 -17.26
N GLN A 237 -1.43 22.74 -16.90
CA GLN A 237 -0.74 23.74 -16.09
C GLN A 237 -0.84 23.38 -14.60
N PRO A 238 0.12 23.84 -13.76
CA PRO A 238 0.03 23.66 -12.32
C PRO A 238 -1.29 24.24 -11.79
N ALA A 239 -1.85 23.60 -10.77
CA ALA A 239 -2.95 24.22 -10.05
C ALA A 239 -2.44 25.53 -9.39
N PRO A 240 -3.22 26.62 -9.44
CA PRO A 240 -2.87 27.86 -8.75
C PRO A 240 -2.80 27.67 -7.24
#